data_AF-A0AAW6PIF5-F1
#
_entry.id   AF-A0AAW6PIF5-F1
#
_cell.length_a   1.000
_cell.length_b   1.000
_cell.length_c   1.000
_cell.angle_alpha   90.00
_cell.angle_beta   90.00
_cell.angle_gamma   90.00
#
_symmetry.space_group_name_H-M   'P 1'
#
loop_
_entity.id
_entity.type
_entity.pdbx_description
1 polymer ?
#
loop_
_entity_poly.entity_id
_entity_poly.type
_entity_poly.pdbx_seq_one_letter_code
_entity_poly.pdbx_strand_id
1 'polypeptide(L)' 'ATGKWRTDYREGLTIGLAPGGIAKVWIMGPCLDPIEVTRVQGKAVKKGPDGGLSGGQYALPLKPASKAYIEKYGIPYGSW' A
#
# COMPACT_ATOMS: atom_id res chain seq x y z
N ALA A 1 -43.78 0.07 6.14
CA ALA A 1 -43.27 0.83 4.97
C ALA A 1 -42.25 -0.04 4.25
N THR A 2 -42.53 -0.45 3.01
CA THR A 2 -41.64 -1.33 2.23
C THR A 2 -40.80 -0.46 1.31
N GLY A 3 -39.84 0.26 1.88
CA GLY A 3 -38.87 1.05 1.10
C GLY A 3 -37.98 0.10 0.30
N LYS A 4 -37.87 0.32 -1.01
CA LYS A 4 -36.85 -0.36 -1.82
C LYS A 4 -35.49 0.26 -1.46
N TRP A 5 -34.75 -0.39 -0.57
CA TRP A 5 -33.38 -0.07 -0.16
C TRP A 5 -32.35 -0.28 -1.28
N ARG A 6 -32.54 0.34 -2.45
CA ARG A 6 -31.72 0.08 -3.66
C ARG A 6 -30.50 0.99 -3.81
N THR A 7 -30.42 2.09 -3.06
CA THR A 7 -29.44 3.17 -3.33
C THR A 7 -28.68 3.66 -2.10
N ASP A 8 -29.18 3.43 -0.89
CA ASP A 8 -28.69 4.10 0.33
C ASP A 8 -27.25 3.71 0.73
N TYR A 9 -26.67 2.70 0.08
CA TYR A 9 -25.31 2.22 0.36
C TYR A 9 -24.33 2.42 -0.80
N ARG A 10 -24.76 3.07 -1.90
CA ARG A 10 -23.89 3.35 -3.06
C ARG A 10 -22.77 4.36 -2.75
N GLU A 11 -22.90 5.08 -1.65
CA GLU A 11 -21.92 6.08 -1.20
C GLU A 11 -20.86 5.48 -0.26
N GLY A 12 -20.97 4.18 0.09
CA GLY A 12 -20.03 3.47 0.95
C GLY A 12 -19.13 2.49 0.18
N LEU A 13 -17.81 2.67 0.30
CA LEU A 13 -16.81 1.76 -0.27
C LEU A 13 -15.98 1.13 0.84
N THR A 14 -15.89 -0.19 0.85
CA THR A 14 -15.07 -0.95 1.80
C THR A 14 -13.81 -1.45 1.11
N ILE A 15 -12.65 -1.24 1.74
CA ILE A 15 -11.36 -1.74 1.26
C ILE A 15 -10.88 -2.83 2.24
N GLY A 16 -10.82 -4.05 1.75
CA GLY A 16 -10.21 -5.17 2.46
C GLY A 16 -8.76 -5.34 2.06
N LEU A 17 -7.85 -5.23 3.04
CA LEU A 17 -6.46 -5.59 2.87
C LEU A 17 -6.27 -7.03 3.30
N ALA A 18 -5.95 -7.90 2.34
CA ALA A 18 -5.63 -9.28 2.61
C ALA A 18 -4.11 -9.47 2.71
N PRO A 19 -3.66 -10.47 3.49
CA PRO A 19 -2.28 -10.93 3.46
C PRO A 19 -1.80 -11.17 2.01
N GLY A 20 -0.52 -10.89 1.78
CA GLY A 20 0.06 -10.96 0.43
C GLY A 20 -0.09 -9.68 -0.39
N GLY A 21 -0.58 -8.58 0.20
CA GLY A 21 -0.62 -7.27 -0.45
C GLY A 21 -1.78 -7.10 -1.44
N ILE A 22 -2.81 -7.95 -1.33
CA ILE A 22 -4.02 -7.84 -2.14
C ILE A 22 -4.93 -6.82 -1.47
N ALA A 23 -5.41 -5.85 -2.25
CA ALA A 23 -6.49 -4.96 -1.85
C ALA A 23 -7.74 -5.29 -2.67
N LYS A 24 -8.81 -5.67 -1.99
CA LYS A 24 -10.15 -5.87 -2.57
C LYS A 24 -11.04 -4.71 -2.18
N VAL A 25 -11.92 -4.31 -3.09
CA VAL A 25 -12.77 -3.14 -2.93
C VAL A 25 -14.20 -3.52 -3.30
N TRP A 26 -15.15 -3.21 -2.44
CA TRP A 26 -16.56 -3.55 -2.66
C TRP A 26 -17.51 -2.51 -2.05
N ILE A 27 -18.74 -2.47 -2.55
CA ILE A 27 -19.86 -1.71 -1.99
C ILE A 27 -20.68 -2.68 -1.13
N MET A 28 -20.98 -2.31 0.12
CA MET A 28 -21.71 -3.15 1.07
C MET A 28 -22.81 -2.35 1.76
N GLY A 29 -23.97 -3.00 1.96
CA GLY A 29 -25.05 -2.52 2.83
C GLY A 29 -25.40 -3.56 3.90
N PRO A 30 -26.14 -3.19 4.96
CA PRO A 30 -26.47 -4.05 6.11
C PRO A 30 -27.15 -5.37 5.74
N CYS A 31 -27.94 -5.37 4.67
CA CYS A 31 -28.70 -6.53 4.20
C CYS A 31 -28.51 -6.78 2.68
N LEU A 32 -27.44 -6.24 2.09
CA LEU A 32 -27.13 -6.39 0.67
C LEU A 32 -25.85 -7.19 0.50
N ASP A 33 -25.86 -8.10 -0.46
CA ASP A 33 -24.64 -8.82 -0.85
C ASP A 33 -23.57 -7.82 -1.34
N PRO A 34 -22.28 -8.04 -1.00
CA PRO A 34 -21.21 -7.16 -1.44
C PRO A 34 -21.09 -7.16 -2.97
N ILE A 35 -21.05 -5.97 -3.56
CA ILE A 35 -20.77 -5.82 -5.00
C ILE A 35 -19.28 -5.54 -5.14
N GLU A 36 -18.51 -6.49 -5.70
CA GLU A 36 -17.08 -6.30 -5.96
C GLU A 36 -16.88 -5.23 -7.03
N VAL A 37 -16.05 -4.23 -6.69
CA VAL A 37 -15.70 -3.13 -7.58
C VAL A 37 -14.34 -3.41 -8.23
N THR A 38 -13.33 -3.79 -7.43
CA THR A 38 -12.01 -4.14 -7.95
C THR A 38 -11.20 -5.00 -6.98
N ARG A 39 -10.19 -5.67 -7.53
CA ARG A 39 -9.17 -6.40 -6.79
C ARG A 39 -7.82 -6.11 -7.42
N VAL A 40 -6.90 -5.60 -6.61
CA VAL A 40 -5.54 -5.26 -7.05
C VAL A 40 -4.51 -5.98 -6.21
N GLN A 41 -3.40 -6.33 -6.83
CA GLN A 41 -2.21 -6.86 -6.17
C GLN A 41 -1.21 -5.71 -6.01
N GLY A 42 -0.97 -5.29 -4.78
CA GLY A 42 0.09 -4.35 -4.45
C GLY A 42 1.42 -4.88 -4.94
N LYS A 43 2.21 -4.01 -5.57
CA LYS A 43 3.61 -4.30 -5.90
C LYS A 43 4.44 -3.97 -4.68
N ALA A 44 5.21 -4.93 -4.19
CA ALA A 44 6.21 -4.63 -3.17
C ALA A 44 7.22 -3.64 -3.75
N VAL A 45 7.20 -2.41 -3.24
CA VAL A 45 8.30 -1.48 -3.45
C VAL A 45 9.40 -1.95 -2.55
N LYS A 46 10.40 -2.63 -3.12
CA LYS A 46 11.52 -3.17 -2.35
C LYS A 46 12.33 -2.09 -1.60
N LYS A 47 11.98 -0.80 -1.80
CA LYS A 47 12.68 0.32 -1.22
C LYS A 47 12.57 0.44 0.31
N GLY A 48 11.44 0.07 0.90
CA GLY A 48 11.26 0.36 2.32
C GLY A 48 11.36 1.87 2.65
N PRO A 49 11.23 2.25 3.92
CA PRO A 49 10.55 3.51 4.28
C PRO A 49 11.30 4.84 4.12
N ASP A 50 12.64 4.89 3.99
CA ASP A 50 13.36 6.18 3.73
C ASP A 50 14.76 5.96 3.15
N GLY A 51 14.98 4.90 2.37
CA GLY A 51 16.34 4.68 1.87
C GLY A 51 17.34 4.19 2.88
N GLY A 52 16.86 3.71 4.03
CA GLY A 52 17.72 3.42 5.16
C GLY A 52 18.16 4.67 5.93
N LEU A 53 17.62 5.84 5.59
CA LEU A 53 17.74 7.04 6.40
C LEU A 53 16.77 6.99 7.58
N SER A 54 17.13 7.71 8.64
CA SER A 54 16.36 7.97 9.83
C SER A 54 16.64 9.42 10.23
N GLY A 55 15.66 10.30 10.01
CA GLY A 55 15.82 11.74 10.30
C GLY A 55 16.82 12.44 9.38
N GLY A 56 16.88 12.07 8.10
CA GLY A 56 17.76 12.70 7.11
C GLY A 56 19.22 12.23 7.14
N GLN A 57 19.52 11.25 8.00
CA GLN A 57 20.83 10.63 8.10
C GLN A 57 20.72 9.12 8.19
N TYR A 58 21.75 8.42 7.73
CA TYR A 58 21.84 7.00 8.05
C TYR A 58 21.97 6.83 9.55
N ALA A 59 21.33 5.80 10.10
CA ALA A 59 21.37 5.52 11.52
C ALA A 59 22.82 5.42 12.08
N LEU A 60 23.79 5.12 11.20
CA LEU A 60 25.22 5.17 11.48
C LEU A 60 25.99 5.92 10.37
N PRO A 61 27.14 6.52 10.67
CA PRO A 61 28.00 7.14 9.67
C PRO A 61 28.44 6.13 8.61
N LEU A 62 28.28 6.48 7.34
CA LEU A 62 28.72 5.63 6.23
C LEU A 62 30.25 5.70 6.06
N LYS A 63 30.89 4.55 5.84
CA LYS A 63 32.28 4.51 5.37
C LYS A 63 32.37 5.20 3.99
N PRO A 64 33.49 5.86 3.65
CA PRO A 64 33.60 6.67 2.43
C PRO A 64 33.24 5.92 1.13
N ALA A 65 33.68 4.66 1.01
CA ALA A 65 33.39 3.84 -0.16
C ALA A 65 31.88 3.53 -0.32
N SER A 66 31.16 3.26 0.77
CA SER A 66 29.71 2.94 0.74
C SER A 66 28.86 4.16 0.38
N LYS A 67 29.26 5.33 0.89
CA LYS A 67 28.60 6.60 0.56
C LYS A 67 28.72 6.92 -0.93
N ALA A 68 29.92 6.83 -1.48
CA ALA A 68 30.17 7.09 -2.90
C ALA A 68 29.37 6.15 -3.83
N TYR A 69 29.18 4.90 -3.43
CA TYR A 69 28.37 3.95 -4.19
C TYR A 69 26.88 4.32 -4.18
N ILE A 70 26.30 4.56 -3.00
CA ILE A 70 24.87 4.91 -2.85
C ILE A 70 24.54 6.23 -3.56
N GLU A 71 25.45 7.19 -3.53
CA GLU A 71 25.29 8.46 -4.25
C GLU A 71 25.27 8.26 -5.78
N LYS A 72 26.07 7.32 -6.28
CA LYS A 72 26.16 7.06 -7.72
C LYS A 72 25.02 6.20 -8.27
N TYR A 73 24.52 5.23 -7.50
CA TYR A 73 23.57 4.23 -7.99
C TYR A 73 22.21 4.22 -7.25
N GLY A 74 22.05 5.10 -6.26
CA GLY A 74 20.91 5.11 -5.33
C GLY A 74 20.99 3.97 -4.31
N ILE A 75 20.09 3.99 -3.34
CA ILE A 75 19.92 2.83 -2.47
C ILE A 75 19.39 1.69 -3.35
N PRO A 76 20.09 0.54 -3.41
CA PRO A 76 19.78 -0.50 -4.37
C PRO A 76 18.68 -1.38 -3.81
N TYR A 77 17.52 -0.79 -3.64
CA TYR A 77 16.35 -1.45 -3.12
C TYR A 77 15.89 -2.67 -3.94
N GLY A 78 16.21 -2.70 -5.23
CA GLY A 78 16.00 -3.89 -6.07
C GLY A 78 16.92 -5.07 -5.71
N SER A 79 18.07 -4.80 -5.10
CA SER A 79 19.09 -5.78 -4.67
C SER A 79 18.90 -6.25 -3.22
N TRP A 80 17.75 -5.92 -2.62
CA TRP A 80 17.26 -6.50 -1.37
C TRP A 80 16.29 -7.63 -1.68
#